data_AF-A0A7C7STX0-F1
#
_entry.id   AF-A0A7C7STX0-F1
#
_cell.length_a   1.000
_cell.length_b   1.000
_cell.length_c   1.000
_cell.angle_alpha   90.00
_cell.angle_beta   90.00
_cell.angle_gamma   90.00
#
_symmetry.space_group_name_H-M   'P 1'
#
loop_
_entity.id
_entity.type
_entity.pdbx_description
1 polymer ?
#
loop_
_entity_poly.entity_id
_entity_poly.type
_entity_poly.pdbx_seq_one_letter_code
_entity_poly.pdbx_strand_id
1 'polypeptide(L)'
;MQICDFLSHAGRIRRATTKLKEQWQETLDSWNDNTSRQFQETYLDPLLPEVTAALAVIQSITEQIHRAERDCQDPDREDIF
;
A
#
# COMPACT_ATOMS: atom_id res chain seq x y z
N MET A 1 9.08 15.21 13.91
CA MET A 1 9.41 13.82 14.27
C MET A 1 9.48 13.03 12.96
N GLN A 2 10.55 12.28 12.67
CA GLN A 2 10.66 11.40 11.49
C GLN A 2 9.78 10.15 11.73
N ILE A 3 8.49 10.34 11.93
CA ILE A 3 7.55 9.22 12.04
C ILE A 3 7.43 8.66 10.64
N CYS A 4 8.20 7.61 10.37
CA CYS A 4 8.04 6.63 9.30
C CYS A 4 7.35 7.18 8.03
N ASP A 5 8.12 7.36 6.96
CA ASP A 5 7.61 7.84 5.66
C ASP A 5 6.71 6.78 4.97
N PHE A 6 5.57 6.47 5.60
CA PHE A 6 4.61 5.44 5.22
C PHE A 6 4.04 5.72 3.83
N LEU A 7 3.93 6.99 3.44
CA LEU A 7 3.53 7.41 2.11
C LEU A 7 4.55 7.00 1.05
N SER A 8 5.85 7.23 1.29
CA SER A 8 6.90 6.77 0.37
C SER A 8 6.93 5.24 0.27
N HIS A 9 6.76 4.52 1.38
CA HIS A 9 6.73 3.05 1.40
C HIS A 9 5.49 2.50 0.67
N ALA A 10 4.31 3.09 0.87
CA ALA A 10 3.09 2.78 0.12
C ALA A 10 3.29 3.03 -1.39
N GLY A 11 3.95 4.13 -1.75
CA GLY A 11 4.31 4.43 -3.14
C GLY A 11 5.24 3.38 -3.75
N ARG A 12 6.22 2.86 -2.98
CA ARG A 12 7.10 1.77 -3.43
C ARG A 12 6.32 0.47 -3.66
N ILE A 13 5.44 0.10 -2.72
CA ILE A 13 4.58 -1.08 -2.86
C ILE A 13 3.71 -0.96 -4.10
N ARG A 14 3.03 0.18 -4.30
CA ARG A 14 2.20 0.41 -5.49
C ARG A 14 2.98 0.23 -6.79
N ARG A 15 4.18 0.81 -6.88
CA ARG A 15 5.05 0.67 -8.06
C ARG A 15 5.50 -0.77 -8.28
N ALA A 16 5.87 -1.49 -7.22
CA ALA A 16 6.26 -2.89 -7.31
C ALA A 16 5.10 -3.76 -7.81
N THR A 17 3.87 -3.52 -7.33
CA THR A 17 2.68 -4.24 -7.79
C THR A 17 2.35 -3.94 -9.25
N THR A 18 2.47 -2.69 -9.69
CA THR A 18 2.31 -2.34 -11.12
C THR A 18 3.35 -3.07 -11.97
N LYS A 19 4.62 -3.03 -11.57
CA LYS A 19 5.70 -3.74 -12.28
C LYS A 19 5.46 -5.25 -12.32
N LEU A 20 4.97 -5.84 -11.24
CA LEU A 20 4.61 -7.26 -11.20
C LEU A 20 3.55 -7.60 -12.25
N LYS A 21 2.50 -6.77 -12.38
CA LYS A 21 1.45 -6.97 -13.39
C LYS A 21 1.99 -6.87 -14.80
N GLU A 22 2.83 -5.86 -15.08
CA GLU A 22 3.47 -5.68 -16.38
C GLU A 22 4.33 -6.89 -16.75
N GLN A 23 5.22 -7.30 -15.84
CA GLN A 23 6.10 -8.45 -16.06
C GLN A 23 5.33 -9.77 -16.18
N TRP A 24 4.19 -9.90 -15.48
CA TRP A 24 3.32 -11.06 -15.65
C TRP A 24 2.71 -11.11 -17.06
N GLN A 25 2.24 -9.98 -17.59
CA GLN A 25 1.72 -9.93 -18.97
C GLN A 25 2.80 -10.29 -19.99
N GLU A 26 4.01 -9.74 -19.86
CA GLU A 26 5.15 -10.11 -20.72
C GLU A 26 5.51 -11.60 -20.61
N THR A 27 5.38 -12.17 -19.41
CA THR A 27 5.64 -13.60 -19.18
C THR A 27 4.62 -14.47 -19.94
N LEU A 28 3.36 -14.06 -19.97
CA LEU A 28 2.30 -14.78 -20.69
C LEU A 28 2.54 -14.84 -22.20
N ASP A 29 3.35 -13.97 -22.80
CA ASP A 29 3.71 -14.06 -24.22
C ASP A 29 4.50 -15.33 -24.55
N SER A 30 5.27 -15.84 -23.59
CA SER A 30 6.09 -17.06 -23.73
C SER A 30 5.60 -18.24 -22.89
N TRP A 31 4.78 -17.98 -21.86
CA TRP A 31 4.29 -18.97 -20.91
C TRP A 31 2.78 -18.82 -20.64
N ASN A 32 1.96 -19.38 -21.54
CA ASN A 32 0.49 -19.32 -21.48
C ASN A 32 -0.16 -20.72 -21.44
N ASP A 33 0.41 -21.62 -20.65
CA ASP A 33 -0.09 -22.99 -20.49
C ASP A 33 -1.07 -23.10 -19.31
N ASN A 34 -1.44 -24.33 -18.97
CA ASN A 34 -2.31 -24.54 -17.81
C ASN A 34 -1.61 -24.20 -16.47
N THR A 35 -0.28 -24.32 -16.42
CA THR A 35 0.53 -24.05 -15.23
C THR A 35 0.54 -22.55 -14.94
N SER A 36 0.68 -21.71 -15.96
CA SER A 36 0.68 -20.25 -15.77
C SER A 36 -0.70 -19.74 -15.32
N ARG A 37 -1.79 -20.32 -15.85
CA ARG A 37 -3.16 -20.05 -15.34
C ARG A 37 -3.30 -20.42 -13.87
N GLN A 38 -2.87 -21.62 -13.48
CA GLN A 38 -2.94 -22.05 -12.08
C GLN A 38 -2.08 -21.15 -11.16
N PHE A 39 -0.91 -20.72 -11.64
CA PHE A 39 -0.06 -19.78 -10.89
C PHE A 39 -0.76 -18.44 -10.66
N GLN A 40 -1.38 -17.88 -11.71
CA GLN A 40 -2.13 -16.63 -11.60
C GLN A 40 -3.28 -16.75 -10.59
N GLU A 41 -4.12 -17.77 -10.73
CA GLU A 41 -5.29 -17.99 -9.87
C GLU A 41 -4.89 -18.25 -8.41
N THR A 42 -3.81 -19.00 -8.20
CA THR A 42 -3.39 -19.41 -6.85
C THR A 42 -2.64 -18.30 -6.11
N TYR A 43 -1.86 -17.48 -6.81
CA TYR A 43 -0.92 -16.55 -6.17
C TYR A 43 -1.16 -15.09 -6.53
N LEU A 44 -1.37 -14.76 -7.81
CA LEU A 44 -1.46 -13.36 -8.23
C LEU A 44 -2.83 -12.76 -7.94
N ASP A 45 -3.90 -13.48 -8.30
CA ASP A 45 -5.28 -13.03 -8.11
C ASP A 45 -5.61 -12.74 -6.63
N PRO A 46 -5.21 -13.56 -5.63
CA PRO A 46 -5.42 -13.22 -4.22
C PRO A 46 -4.46 -12.14 -3.69
N LEU A 47 -3.23 -12.04 -4.22
CA LEU A 47 -2.24 -11.06 -3.75
C LEU A 47 -2.64 -9.62 -4.06
N LEU A 48 -3.20 -9.36 -5.23
CA LEU A 48 -3.59 -8.01 -5.66
C LEU A 48 -4.60 -7.30 -4.74
N PRO A 49 -5.72 -7.92 -4.33
CA PRO A 49 -6.64 -7.31 -3.37
C PRO A 49 -6.01 -7.16 -1.98
N GLU A 50 -5.18 -8.10 -1.51
CA GLU A 50 -4.48 -7.98 -0.23
C GLU A 50 -3.53 -6.78 -0.20
N VAL A 51 -2.74 -6.58 -1.26
CA VAL A 51 -1.87 -5.40 -1.39
C VAL A 51 -2.69 -4.12 -1.41
N THR A 52 -3.83 -4.12 -2.08
CA THR A 52 -4.74 -2.95 -2.12
C THR A 52 -5.28 -2.64 -0.72
N ALA A 53 -5.72 -3.66 0.02
CA ALA A 53 -6.18 -3.49 1.40
C ALA A 53 -5.07 -2.96 2.32
N ALA A 54 -3.85 -3.50 2.19
CA ALA A 54 -2.70 -3.04 2.96
C ALA A 54 -2.39 -1.55 2.68
N LEU A 55 -2.42 -1.12 1.42
CA LEU A 55 -2.22 0.28 1.04
C LEU A 55 -3.28 1.20 1.65
N ALA A 56 -4.55 0.78 1.70
CA ALA A 56 -5.62 1.54 2.32
C ALA A 56 -5.41 1.71 3.84
N VAL A 57 -4.98 0.65 4.53
CA VAL A 57 -4.65 0.71 5.95
C VAL A 57 -3.48 1.67 6.20
N ILE A 58 -2.43 1.62 5.37
CA ILE A 58 -1.29 2.53 5.49
C ILE A 58 -1.72 4.00 5.34
N GLN A 59 -2.62 4.29 4.41
CA GLN A 59 -3.19 5.63 4.24
C GLN A 59 -3.95 6.07 5.50
N SER A 60 -4.82 5.21 6.04
CA SER A 60 -5.59 5.49 7.25
C SER A 60 -4.69 5.74 8.48
N ILE A 61 -3.62 4.95 8.65
CA ILE A 61 -2.65 5.14 9.74
C ILE A 61 -1.95 6.49 9.59
N THR A 62 -1.53 6.84 8.38
CA THR A 62 -0.84 8.10 8.09
C THR A 62 -1.74 9.29 8.44
N GLU A 63 -3.02 9.24 8.07
CA GLU A 63 -3.98 10.30 8.39
C GLU A 63 -4.21 10.45 9.89
N GLN A 64 -4.33 9.34 10.62
CA GLN A 64 -4.48 9.36 12.08
C GLN A 64 -3.24 9.93 12.79
N ILE A 65 -2.04 9.58 12.33
CA ILE A 65 -0.79 10.14 12.86
C ILE A 65 -0.75 11.66 12.63
N HIS A 66 -1.04 12.13 11.42
CA HIS A 66 -1.07 13.56 11.14
C HIS A 66 -2.13 14.32 11.93
N ARG A 67 -3.27 13.68 12.23
CA ARG A 67 -4.28 14.26 13.12
C ARG A 67 -3.74 14.38 14.54
N ALA A 68 -3.16 13.32 15.09
CA ALA A 68 -2.57 13.33 16.42
C ALA A 68 -1.44 14.37 16.54
N GLU A 69 -0.59 14.50 15.51
CA GLU A 69 0.45 15.54 15.48
C GLU A 69 -0.15 16.95 15.56
N ARG A 70 -1.23 17.23 14.83
CA ARG A 70 -1.93 18.53 14.91
C ARG A 70 -2.54 18.76 16.29
N ASP A 71 -3.24 17.77 16.82
CA ASP A 71 -3.91 17.85 18.13
C ASP A 71 -2.87 18.07 19.27
N CYS A 72 -1.63 17.60 19.12
CA CYS A 72 -0.54 17.84 20.07
C CYS A 72 0.23 19.15 19.85
N GLN A 73 0.10 19.79 18.69
CA GLN A 73 0.76 21.06 18.37
C GLN A 73 -0.11 22.28 18.68
N ASP A 74 -1.38 22.08 19.00
CA ASP A 74 -2.32 23.15 19.34
C ASP A 74 -2.05 23.67 20.77
N PRO A 75 -1.52 24.91 20.94
CA PRO A 75 -1.20 25.46 22.26
C PRO A 75 -2.43 25.96 23.02
N ASP A 76 -3.60 26.09 22.40
CA ASP A 76 -4.76 26.80 22.95
C ASP A 76 -5.65 25.97 23.91
N ARG A 77 -5.12 24.87 24.47
CA ARG A 77 -5.82 24.10 25.53
C ARG A 77 -5.49 24.56 26.96
N GLU A 78 -4.66 25.58 27.13
CA GLU A 78 -4.29 26.15 28.44
C GLU A 78 -4.79 27.58 28.66
N ASP A 79 -6.03 27.93 28.31
CA ASP A 79 -6.63 29.22 28.71
C ASP A 79 -8.15 29.13 29.00
N ILE A 80 -8.56 28.15 29.81
CA ILE A 80 -9.90 28.19 30.43
C ILE A 80 -9.80 27.76 31.90
N PHE A 81 -9.27 28.64 32.74
CA PHE A 81 -9.63 28.78 34.16
C PHE A 81 -9.53 30.24 34.59
#